data_AF-A0A1B8EZT1-F1
#
_entry.id   AF-A0A1B8EZT1-F1
#
_cell.length_a   1.000
_cell.length_b   1.000
_cell.length_c   1.000
_cell.angle_alpha   90.00
_cell.angle_beta   90.00
_cell.angle_gamma   90.00
#
_symmetry.space_group_name_H-M   'P 1'
#
loop_
_entity.id
_entity.type
_entity.pdbx_description
1 polymer ?
#
loop_
_entity_poly.entity_id
_entity_poly.type
_entity_poly.pdbx_seq_one_letter_code
_entity_poly.pdbx_strand_id
1 'polypeptide(L)'
;MAPDKPLPFSSEFNTAEEYVDSLLDFATTSTLFQTLCGGVHILDFFTREPGLYESVIPEEWHSWLSNCSSMELLDVLIRDDLDNVSGPSPSLIKYIKDIRKHSLQRQYTPRKLKQSKLPRNVAVGMVPKKIHEVTNFADYVDRLAEDVAIQTNKNITHYVDFGSGQNYLGRALANPPYNKHIIAVEGREININGAKNMDIFTSLAEREVVMRNKKIYRKQMDDDLSQDTQKEKEERIAAKSQTIPTENGADFRPYRDLATIYTTGEGQGSIQYVEQRLNDGDLSEVIPQIDHVEVESNLAASVAAIGLEGGSSHQKQCCHGNSSSIQTHGGDNAKKSLMTISIHSCGNLSHHGIRSLLLNPSVNAVAIVGCCYNLLTERLGPPTFKNPILRPNLQPVNARKDRESAAFDPHGYPMSQRVATHNGDGIRLNITARMMAVQAPQNWTEKESGAFFTRHYYRALLQKVFLDTGVVSAAPPLHDGGDAGSETPKNDRTDPVIIGSLRKGCYVSFVHYVKGAVEKLTRDPARGKEIAEKMGTLTDEDIEVYAKKYGPRKKELSIMWSLMAFSAGVVESLIVTDRWLYLKEHPKLVKDCWVEAVFDYKQSPRNLVVVGIKR
;
A
#
# COMPACT_ATOMS: atom_id res chain seq x y z
N MET A 1 16.71 -20.87 7.02
CA MET A 1 18.08 -20.33 6.84
C MET A 1 18.05 -19.33 5.70
N ALA A 2 18.98 -18.37 5.68
CA ALA A 2 19.11 -17.45 4.55
C ALA A 2 19.40 -18.22 3.24
N PRO A 3 18.80 -17.83 2.11
CA PRO A 3 19.06 -18.47 0.82
C PRO A 3 20.45 -18.09 0.27
N ASP A 4 21.04 -18.98 -0.54
CA ASP A 4 22.34 -18.74 -1.19
C ASP A 4 22.33 -17.47 -2.06
N LYS A 5 21.20 -17.20 -2.73
CA LYS A 5 20.96 -15.96 -3.46
C LYS A 5 20.16 -15.00 -2.56
N PRO A 6 20.76 -13.92 -2.02
CA PRO A 6 20.07 -13.01 -1.10
C PRO A 6 19.06 -12.09 -1.81
N LEU A 7 19.08 -12.03 -3.13
CA LEU A 7 18.11 -11.33 -3.96
C LEU A 7 17.71 -12.28 -5.10
N PRO A 8 16.43 -12.29 -5.53
CA PRO A 8 15.98 -13.11 -6.65
C PRO A 8 16.30 -12.39 -7.97
N PHE A 9 17.57 -12.19 -8.31
CA PHE A 9 17.99 -11.57 -9.58
C PHE A 9 18.14 -12.61 -10.73
N SER A 10 18.24 -12.13 -11.97
CA SER A 10 18.43 -12.98 -13.17
C SER A 10 19.68 -13.86 -13.06
N SER A 11 19.64 -15.09 -13.58
CA SER A 11 20.83 -15.97 -13.65
C SER A 11 21.96 -15.42 -14.54
N GLU A 12 21.73 -14.33 -15.26
CA GLU A 12 22.76 -13.59 -16.01
C GLU A 12 23.79 -12.91 -15.11
N PHE A 13 23.48 -12.69 -13.83
CA PHE A 13 24.45 -12.16 -12.84
C PHE A 13 24.97 -13.30 -11.97
N ASN A 14 26.25 -13.25 -11.59
CA ASN A 14 26.85 -14.26 -10.72
C ASN A 14 26.65 -13.90 -9.24
N THR A 15 26.63 -12.60 -8.92
CA THR A 15 26.52 -12.12 -7.54
C THR A 15 25.44 -11.04 -7.40
N ALA A 16 24.94 -10.88 -6.17
CA ALA A 16 24.02 -9.79 -5.85
C ALA A 16 24.68 -8.41 -6.05
N GLU A 17 26.00 -8.32 -5.90
CA GLU A 17 26.74 -7.08 -6.07
C GLU A 17 26.78 -6.65 -7.55
N GLU A 18 27.12 -7.58 -8.46
CA GLU A 18 27.07 -7.36 -9.91
C GLU A 18 25.66 -6.94 -10.37
N TYR A 19 24.62 -7.60 -9.84
CA TYR A 19 23.23 -7.23 -10.13
C TYR A 19 22.92 -5.80 -9.67
N VAL A 20 23.30 -5.44 -8.44
CA VAL A 20 23.05 -4.10 -7.88
C VAL A 20 23.73 -3.03 -8.73
N ASP A 21 25.01 -3.22 -9.08
CA ASP A 21 25.74 -2.26 -9.90
C ASP A 21 25.10 -2.08 -11.28
N SER A 22 24.75 -3.18 -11.95
CA SER A 22 24.05 -3.13 -13.23
C SER A 22 22.67 -2.48 -13.13
N LEU A 23 21.92 -2.75 -12.06
CA LEU A 23 20.60 -2.16 -11.82
C LEU A 23 20.67 -0.65 -11.62
N LEU A 24 21.61 -0.17 -10.81
CA LEU A 24 21.77 1.26 -10.54
C LEU A 24 22.29 2.00 -11.78
N ASP A 25 23.25 1.41 -12.49
CA ASP A 25 23.74 1.95 -13.78
C ASP A 25 22.59 2.04 -14.79
N PHE A 26 21.88 0.95 -15.07
CA PHE A 26 20.78 0.95 -16.03
C PHE A 26 19.69 1.97 -15.66
N ALA A 27 19.33 2.07 -14.38
CA ALA A 27 18.33 3.02 -13.91
C ALA A 27 18.74 4.49 -14.14
N THR A 28 20.04 4.78 -14.18
CA THR A 28 20.57 6.13 -14.36
C THR A 28 21.02 6.45 -15.79
N THR A 29 21.33 5.44 -16.61
CA THR A 29 21.85 5.63 -17.97
C THR A 29 20.81 5.36 -19.08
N SER A 30 19.75 4.59 -18.80
CA SER A 30 18.73 4.26 -19.80
C SER A 30 17.67 5.37 -19.94
N THR A 31 17.87 6.25 -20.93
CA THR A 31 16.94 7.36 -21.23
C THR A 31 15.51 6.89 -21.49
N LEU A 32 15.34 5.79 -22.22
CA LEU A 32 14.01 5.27 -22.54
C LEU A 32 13.30 4.72 -21.28
N PHE A 33 14.02 4.01 -20.42
CA PHE A 33 13.48 3.56 -19.14
C PHE A 33 13.06 4.73 -18.26
N GLN A 34 13.93 5.74 -18.09
CA GLN A 34 13.62 6.94 -17.30
C GLN A 34 12.42 7.70 -17.88
N THR A 35 12.28 7.71 -19.19
CA THR A 35 11.14 8.33 -19.88
C THR A 35 9.85 7.57 -19.61
N LEU A 36 9.82 6.26 -19.86
CA LEU A 36 8.64 5.42 -19.63
C LEU A 36 8.25 5.35 -18.14
N CYS A 37 9.23 5.39 -17.23
CA CYS A 37 9.03 5.30 -15.80
C CYS A 37 9.25 6.63 -15.08
N GLY A 38 8.89 7.76 -15.70
CA GLY A 38 8.93 9.05 -15.02
C GLY A 38 8.66 10.26 -15.91
N GLY A 39 9.02 10.20 -17.18
CA GLY A 39 8.83 11.30 -18.15
C GLY A 39 7.44 11.33 -18.82
N VAL A 40 6.71 10.20 -18.83
CA VAL A 40 5.39 10.13 -19.50
C VAL A 40 4.25 10.49 -18.53
N HIS A 41 3.49 11.52 -18.89
CA HIS A 41 2.22 11.86 -18.24
C HIS A 41 1.06 11.59 -19.20
N ILE A 42 0.30 10.53 -18.94
CA ILE A 42 -0.68 9.99 -19.89
C ILE A 42 -1.78 10.98 -20.29
N LEU A 43 -2.11 11.96 -19.43
CA LEU A 43 -3.17 12.92 -19.76
C LEU A 43 -2.74 13.87 -20.88
N ASP A 44 -1.44 14.07 -21.08
CA ASP A 44 -0.94 14.93 -22.14
C ASP A 44 -0.88 14.21 -23.51
N PHE A 45 -1.29 12.93 -23.60
CA PHE A 45 -1.10 12.09 -24.79
C PHE A 45 -1.67 12.69 -26.07
N PHE A 46 -2.83 13.34 -26.01
CA PHE A 46 -3.49 13.98 -27.15
C PHE A 46 -3.33 15.51 -27.18
N THR A 47 -2.49 16.07 -26.31
CA THR A 47 -2.31 17.53 -26.16
C THR A 47 -1.00 18.05 -26.74
N ARG A 48 -0.11 17.16 -27.20
CA ARG A 48 1.24 17.49 -27.69
C ARG A 48 1.40 17.23 -29.18
N GLU A 49 2.25 18.04 -29.83
CA GLU A 49 2.65 17.88 -31.23
C GLU A 49 4.17 18.09 -31.36
N PRO A 50 4.96 17.06 -31.73
CA PRO A 50 4.54 15.69 -32.05
C PRO A 50 3.98 14.95 -30.82
N GLY A 51 3.13 13.96 -31.07
CA GLY A 51 2.46 13.19 -30.02
C GLY A 51 3.42 12.45 -29.08
N LEU A 52 2.90 12.05 -27.90
CA LEU A 52 3.71 11.33 -26.90
C LEU A 52 4.26 10.01 -27.44
N TYR A 53 3.52 9.33 -28.30
CA TYR A 53 3.94 8.06 -28.86
C TYR A 53 5.15 8.24 -29.78
N GLU A 54 5.05 9.19 -30.72
CA GLU A 54 6.08 9.47 -31.71
C GLU A 54 7.35 10.07 -31.10
N SER A 55 7.20 10.85 -30.02
CA SER A 55 8.34 11.48 -29.33
C SER A 55 9.09 10.55 -28.37
N VAL A 56 8.45 9.50 -27.87
CA VAL A 56 9.04 8.61 -26.84
C VAL A 56 9.41 7.24 -27.40
N ILE A 57 8.58 6.66 -28.26
CA ILE A 57 8.81 5.32 -28.80
C ILE A 57 9.73 5.42 -30.02
N PRO A 58 10.86 4.68 -30.06
CA PRO A 58 11.72 4.64 -31.24
C PRO A 58 10.95 4.30 -32.52
N GLU A 59 11.18 5.07 -33.59
CA GLU A 59 10.46 4.96 -34.87
C GLU A 59 10.53 3.54 -35.46
N GLU A 60 11.69 2.89 -35.34
CA GLU A 60 11.90 1.52 -35.82
C GLU A 60 11.00 0.48 -35.13
N TRP A 61 10.37 0.80 -33.99
CA TRP A 61 9.41 -0.08 -33.31
C TRP A 61 7.99 0.08 -33.85
N HIS A 62 7.68 1.22 -34.49
CA HIS A 62 6.31 1.63 -34.78
C HIS A 62 5.58 0.65 -35.69
N SER A 63 6.24 0.20 -36.76
CA SER A 63 5.64 -0.72 -37.74
C SER A 63 5.17 -2.02 -37.09
N TRP A 64 6.02 -2.63 -36.25
CA TRP A 64 5.65 -3.86 -35.55
C TRP A 64 4.58 -3.61 -34.48
N LEU A 65 4.77 -2.60 -33.63
CA LEU A 65 3.83 -2.27 -32.55
C LEU A 65 2.42 -1.93 -33.07
N SER A 66 2.33 -1.27 -34.24
CA SER A 66 1.06 -0.88 -34.86
C SER A 66 0.29 -2.07 -35.42
N ASN A 67 0.97 -3.17 -35.74
CA ASN A 67 0.35 -4.41 -36.23
C ASN A 67 0.13 -5.44 -35.10
N CYS A 68 0.95 -5.39 -34.05
CA CYS A 68 0.88 -6.29 -32.90
C CYS A 68 -0.42 -6.08 -32.08
N SER A 69 -1.08 -7.16 -31.66
CA SER A 69 -2.22 -7.07 -30.74
C SER A 69 -1.77 -6.73 -29.31
N SER A 70 -2.66 -6.24 -28.44
CA SER A 70 -2.28 -5.94 -27.06
C SER A 70 -1.83 -7.18 -26.27
N MET A 71 -2.42 -8.35 -26.54
CA MET A 71 -2.04 -9.58 -25.85
C MET A 71 -0.73 -10.15 -26.38
N GLU A 72 -0.55 -10.15 -27.70
CA GLU A 72 0.72 -10.53 -28.33
C GLU A 72 1.87 -9.64 -27.85
N LEU A 73 1.65 -8.33 -27.70
CA LEU A 73 2.64 -7.43 -27.11
C LEU A 73 2.99 -7.86 -25.69
N LEU A 74 1.99 -8.14 -24.84
CA LEU A 74 2.25 -8.59 -23.47
C LEU A 74 2.97 -9.95 -23.41
N ASP A 75 2.66 -10.86 -24.33
CA ASP A 75 3.34 -12.16 -24.47
C ASP A 75 4.82 -11.94 -24.80
N VAL A 76 5.13 -11.12 -25.81
CA VAL A 76 6.52 -10.77 -26.16
C VAL A 76 7.24 -10.04 -25.03
N LEU A 77 6.57 -9.12 -24.32
CA LEU A 77 7.21 -8.39 -23.22
C LEU A 77 7.55 -9.31 -22.04
N ILE A 78 6.71 -10.28 -21.71
CA ILE A 78 6.76 -10.96 -20.41
C ILE A 78 6.98 -12.47 -20.49
N ARG A 79 6.38 -13.15 -21.47
CA ARG A 79 6.17 -14.61 -21.47
C ARG A 79 7.05 -15.33 -22.50
N ASP A 80 7.22 -14.76 -23.67
CA ASP A 80 7.87 -15.44 -24.78
C ASP A 80 9.39 -15.52 -24.60
N ASP A 81 9.97 -16.57 -25.18
CA ASP A 81 11.41 -16.71 -25.33
C ASP A 81 11.92 -15.81 -26.46
N LEU A 82 12.62 -14.74 -26.08
CA LEU A 82 13.05 -13.65 -26.97
C LEU A 82 14.05 -14.08 -28.03
N ASP A 83 14.71 -15.23 -27.88
CA ASP A 83 15.62 -15.75 -28.90
C ASP A 83 14.86 -16.37 -30.10
N ASN A 84 13.56 -16.63 -29.92
CA ASN A 84 12.70 -17.29 -30.91
C ASN A 84 11.53 -16.41 -31.40
N VAL A 85 11.46 -15.13 -30.99
CA VAL A 85 10.42 -14.20 -31.44
C VAL A 85 10.80 -13.57 -32.78
N SER A 86 9.91 -13.68 -33.77
CA SER A 86 10.04 -12.99 -35.07
C SER A 86 9.22 -11.71 -35.13
N GLY A 87 9.75 -10.63 -35.70
CA GLY A 87 9.00 -9.39 -35.99
C GLY A 87 9.51 -8.13 -35.29
N PRO A 88 9.68 -8.11 -33.95
CA PRO A 88 10.26 -6.98 -33.23
C PRO A 88 11.65 -6.61 -33.74
N SER A 89 11.99 -5.32 -33.69
CA SER A 89 13.36 -4.88 -34.02
C SER A 89 14.38 -5.41 -33.00
N PRO A 90 15.67 -5.55 -33.38
CA PRO A 90 16.72 -5.96 -32.44
C PRO A 90 16.84 -5.04 -31.22
N SER A 91 16.60 -3.73 -31.38
CA SER A 91 16.63 -2.76 -30.29
C SER A 91 15.46 -2.90 -29.32
N LEU A 92 14.26 -3.26 -29.81
CA LEU A 92 13.13 -3.59 -28.95
C LEU A 92 13.40 -4.86 -28.15
N ILE A 93 13.89 -5.92 -28.81
CA ILE A 93 14.29 -7.16 -28.12
C ILE A 93 15.36 -6.88 -27.05
N LYS A 94 16.38 -6.07 -27.38
CA LYS A 94 17.40 -5.67 -26.40
C LYS A 94 16.78 -4.94 -25.20
N TYR A 95 15.90 -3.96 -25.45
CA TYR A 95 15.23 -3.24 -24.36
C TYR A 95 14.40 -4.17 -23.47
N ILE A 96 13.69 -5.14 -24.06
CA ILE A 96 12.91 -6.13 -23.31
C ILE A 96 13.85 -7.00 -22.46
N LYS A 97 14.97 -7.48 -23.02
CA LYS A 97 16.00 -8.23 -22.27
C LYS A 97 16.55 -7.40 -21.11
N ASP A 98 16.86 -6.13 -21.35
CA ASP A 98 17.36 -5.22 -20.32
C ASP A 98 16.34 -5.00 -19.18
N ILE A 99 15.05 -4.85 -19.47
CA ILE A 99 14.03 -4.76 -18.42
C ILE A 99 13.87 -6.10 -17.67
N ARG A 100 13.86 -7.24 -18.38
CA ARG A 100 13.68 -8.56 -17.76
C ARG A 100 14.84 -8.92 -16.84
N LYS A 101 16.09 -8.67 -17.24
CA LYS A 101 17.28 -9.01 -16.43
C LYS A 101 17.40 -8.15 -15.17
N HIS A 102 17.00 -6.89 -15.24
CA HIS A 102 17.02 -5.96 -14.09
C HIS A 102 15.79 -6.09 -13.18
N SER A 103 14.72 -6.74 -13.64
CA SER A 103 13.56 -7.03 -12.81
C SER A 103 13.81 -8.22 -11.88
N LEU A 104 13.51 -8.05 -10.60
CA LEU A 104 13.53 -9.14 -9.63
C LEU A 104 12.55 -10.24 -10.05
N GLN A 105 13.07 -11.46 -9.99
CA GLN A 105 12.41 -12.72 -10.26
C GLN A 105 11.35 -13.00 -9.19
N ARG A 106 10.19 -13.50 -9.63
CA ARG A 106 8.97 -13.61 -8.79
C ARG A 106 8.42 -15.02 -8.71
N GLN A 107 9.20 -15.98 -9.19
CA GLN A 107 8.83 -17.39 -9.17
C GLN A 107 8.69 -17.81 -7.71
N TYR A 108 7.47 -18.21 -7.38
CA TYR A 108 7.14 -18.80 -6.10
C TYR A 108 7.19 -20.31 -6.25
N THR A 109 7.98 -20.98 -5.43
CA THR A 109 7.99 -22.44 -5.35
C THR A 109 7.09 -22.86 -4.17
N PRO A 110 5.92 -23.47 -4.43
CA PRO A 110 5.05 -23.94 -3.37
C PRO A 110 5.78 -24.90 -2.46
N ARG A 111 5.67 -24.68 -1.15
CA ARG A 111 6.23 -25.57 -0.12
C ARG A 111 5.13 -26.41 0.52
N LYS A 112 5.51 -27.52 1.14
CA LYS A 112 4.60 -28.30 1.98
C LYS A 112 4.31 -27.50 3.24
N LEU A 113 3.12 -26.90 3.29
CA LEU A 113 2.67 -26.06 4.40
C LEU A 113 2.32 -26.91 5.62
N LYS A 114 2.58 -26.41 6.84
CA LYS A 114 2.07 -26.99 8.09
C LYS A 114 0.55 -27.04 8.09
N GLN A 115 -0.09 -26.03 7.51
CA GLN A 115 -1.53 -25.97 7.29
C GLN A 115 -1.83 -25.44 5.88
N SER A 116 -2.33 -26.32 5.01
CA SER A 116 -2.66 -25.97 3.62
C SER A 116 -4.02 -25.31 3.44
N LYS A 117 -4.90 -25.41 4.45
CA LYS A 117 -6.24 -24.79 4.45
C LYS A 117 -6.52 -24.18 5.81
N LEU A 118 -6.84 -22.89 5.83
CA LEU A 118 -7.29 -22.21 7.04
C LEU A 118 -8.65 -22.79 7.49
N PRO A 119 -8.86 -22.97 8.80
CA PRO A 119 -10.17 -23.33 9.34
C PRO A 119 -11.24 -22.31 8.91
N ARG A 120 -12.48 -22.77 8.70
CA ARG A 120 -13.57 -21.91 8.19
C ARG A 120 -13.81 -20.68 9.05
N ASN A 121 -13.68 -20.84 10.37
CA ASN A 121 -13.86 -19.77 11.34
C ASN A 121 -12.71 -18.74 11.32
N VAL A 122 -11.50 -19.15 10.94
CA VAL A 122 -10.34 -18.25 10.74
C VAL A 122 -10.44 -17.52 9.40
N ALA A 123 -10.92 -18.20 8.35
CA ALA A 123 -11.01 -17.66 6.99
C ALA A 123 -12.22 -16.73 6.75
N VAL A 124 -13.06 -16.47 7.76
CA VAL A 124 -14.25 -15.61 7.63
C VAL A 124 -13.86 -14.23 7.09
N GLY A 125 -14.59 -13.76 6.09
CA GLY A 125 -14.35 -12.44 5.46
C GLY A 125 -13.21 -12.40 4.44
N MET A 126 -12.40 -13.46 4.32
CA MET A 126 -11.29 -13.48 3.38
C MET A 126 -11.73 -13.87 1.97
N VAL A 127 -11.32 -13.07 0.98
CA VAL A 127 -11.37 -13.46 -0.44
C VAL A 127 -10.27 -14.48 -0.78
N PRO A 128 -10.35 -15.26 -1.88
CA PRO A 128 -9.35 -16.28 -2.22
C PRO A 128 -7.90 -15.78 -2.22
N LYS A 129 -7.64 -14.59 -2.77
CA LYS A 129 -6.33 -13.93 -2.71
C LYS A 129 -5.84 -13.75 -1.27
N LYS A 130 -6.72 -13.30 -0.36
CA LYS A 130 -6.36 -13.03 1.03
C LYS A 130 -6.08 -14.34 1.78
N ILE A 131 -6.85 -15.39 1.52
CA ILE A 131 -6.60 -16.75 2.05
C ILE A 131 -5.21 -17.22 1.61
N HIS A 132 -4.87 -17.07 0.33
CA HIS A 132 -3.55 -17.44 -0.20
C HIS A 132 -2.42 -16.69 0.49
N GLU A 133 -2.50 -15.36 0.61
CA GLU A 133 -1.48 -14.56 1.29
C GLU A 133 -1.29 -14.97 2.75
N VAL A 134 -2.40 -15.05 3.50
CA VAL A 134 -2.37 -15.35 4.93
C VAL A 134 -1.84 -16.76 5.20
N THR A 135 -2.29 -17.75 4.43
CA THR A 135 -1.86 -19.15 4.61
C THR A 135 -0.36 -19.31 4.38
N ASN A 136 0.15 -18.77 3.25
CA ASN A 136 1.57 -18.92 2.90
C ASN A 136 2.47 -18.07 3.82
N PHE A 137 2.04 -16.87 4.20
CA PHE A 137 2.86 -16.01 5.05
C PHE A 137 2.88 -16.48 6.50
N ALA A 138 1.79 -17.03 7.04
CA ALA A 138 1.78 -17.58 8.39
C ALA A 138 2.78 -18.74 8.53
N ASP A 139 2.77 -19.67 7.56
CA ASP A 139 3.76 -20.77 7.48
C ASP A 139 5.20 -20.24 7.31
N TYR A 140 5.37 -19.20 6.50
CA TYR A 140 6.67 -18.55 6.30
C TYR A 140 7.24 -17.95 7.59
N VAL A 141 6.43 -17.16 8.30
CA VAL A 141 6.80 -16.50 9.56
C VAL A 141 7.15 -17.52 10.65
N ASP A 142 6.38 -18.61 10.74
CA ASP A 142 6.62 -19.67 11.71
C ASP A 142 7.96 -20.37 11.47
N ARG A 143 8.25 -20.76 10.22
CA ARG A 143 9.57 -21.34 9.86
C ARG A 143 10.71 -20.36 10.05
N LEU A 144 10.51 -19.09 9.70
CA LEU A 144 11.53 -18.06 9.91
C LEU A 144 11.86 -17.91 11.40
N ALA A 145 10.87 -18.01 12.29
CA ALA A 145 11.11 -17.96 13.72
C ALA A 145 11.90 -19.18 14.22
N GLU A 146 11.64 -20.38 13.68
CA GLU A 146 12.46 -21.58 13.95
C GLU A 146 13.92 -21.38 13.48
N ASP A 147 14.10 -20.83 12.28
CA ASP A 147 15.43 -20.52 11.74
C ASP A 147 16.19 -19.52 12.61
N VAL A 148 15.50 -18.45 13.05
CA VAL A 148 16.09 -17.45 13.96
C VAL A 148 16.50 -18.09 15.28
N ALA A 149 15.65 -18.96 15.86
CA ALA A 149 15.98 -19.68 17.08
C ALA A 149 17.23 -20.55 16.91
N ILE A 150 17.33 -21.32 15.80
CA ILE A 150 18.49 -22.15 15.49
C ILE A 150 19.75 -21.30 15.31
N GLN A 151 19.66 -20.18 14.60
CA GLN A 151 20.82 -19.37 14.21
C GLN A 151 21.32 -18.44 15.32
N THR A 152 20.45 -17.96 16.19
CA THR A 152 20.76 -16.92 17.18
C THR A 152 20.65 -17.41 18.62
N ASN A 153 20.13 -18.63 18.83
CA ASN A 153 19.79 -19.18 20.14
C ASN A 153 18.79 -18.28 20.92
N LYS A 154 17.99 -17.49 20.21
CA LYS A 154 16.93 -16.64 20.75
C LYS A 154 15.59 -17.07 20.17
N ASN A 155 14.68 -17.55 21.01
CA ASN A 155 13.31 -17.82 20.60
C ASN A 155 12.55 -16.52 20.40
N ILE A 156 11.73 -16.43 19.36
CA ILE A 156 10.77 -15.33 19.19
C ILE A 156 9.60 -15.58 20.12
N THR A 157 9.30 -14.60 20.97
CA THR A 157 8.20 -14.64 21.95
C THR A 157 6.94 -14.01 21.41
N HIS A 158 7.07 -12.90 20.68
CA HIS A 158 5.93 -12.11 20.18
C HIS A 158 6.16 -11.66 18.73
N TYR A 159 5.07 -11.54 17.98
CA TYR A 159 5.07 -11.13 16.59
C TYR A 159 4.29 -9.83 16.44
N VAL A 160 4.96 -8.78 15.99
CA VAL A 160 4.37 -7.45 15.85
C VAL A 160 3.89 -7.27 14.42
N ASP A 161 2.58 -7.26 14.18
CA ASP A 161 1.98 -7.10 12.85
C ASP A 161 1.67 -5.62 12.59
N PHE A 162 2.43 -4.99 11.68
CA PHE A 162 2.28 -3.57 11.36
C PHE A 162 1.22 -3.32 10.29
N GLY A 163 0.27 -2.44 10.62
CA GLY A 163 -0.86 -2.16 9.74
C GLY A 163 -1.78 -3.37 9.64
N SER A 164 -2.03 -4.01 10.78
CA SER A 164 -2.78 -5.27 10.87
C SER A 164 -4.18 -5.15 10.25
N GLY A 165 -4.77 -3.95 10.21
CA GLY A 165 -6.07 -3.69 9.60
C GLY A 165 -7.14 -4.56 10.23
N GLN A 166 -7.66 -5.52 9.45
CA GLN A 166 -8.64 -6.50 9.91
C GLN A 166 -8.04 -7.69 10.69
N ASN A 167 -6.73 -7.74 10.85
CA ASN A 167 -5.96 -8.73 11.61
C ASN A 167 -6.10 -10.20 11.13
N TYR A 168 -6.18 -10.40 9.81
CA TYR A 168 -6.30 -11.72 9.21
C TYR A 168 -5.06 -12.61 9.44
N LEU A 169 -3.86 -12.03 9.31
CA LEU A 169 -2.61 -12.74 9.54
C LEU A 169 -2.45 -13.09 11.01
N GLY A 170 -2.68 -12.13 11.92
CA GLY A 170 -2.60 -12.37 13.35
C GLY A 170 -3.53 -13.48 13.82
N ARG A 171 -4.80 -13.51 13.36
CA ARG A 171 -5.71 -14.63 13.67
C ARG A 171 -5.21 -15.97 13.17
N ALA A 172 -4.61 -16.03 11.98
CA ALA A 172 -4.05 -17.28 11.47
C ALA A 172 -2.86 -17.76 12.33
N LEU A 173 -1.96 -16.86 12.70
CA LEU A 173 -0.78 -17.18 13.52
C LEU A 173 -1.13 -17.48 14.99
N ALA A 174 -2.16 -16.84 15.56
CA ALA A 174 -2.58 -17.09 16.93
C ALA A 174 -3.33 -18.42 17.11
N ASN A 175 -3.90 -18.98 16.03
CA ASN A 175 -4.60 -20.26 16.07
C ASN A 175 -3.68 -21.46 15.78
N PRO A 176 -4.11 -22.70 16.11
CA PRO A 176 -3.43 -23.90 15.68
C PRO A 176 -3.30 -23.97 14.15
N PRO A 177 -2.13 -24.43 13.64
CA PRO A 177 -1.06 -25.11 14.37
C PRO A 177 0.03 -24.19 14.96
N TYR A 178 -0.04 -22.87 14.75
CA TYR A 178 1.08 -21.97 15.01
C TYR A 178 1.13 -21.46 16.46
N ASN A 179 -0.03 -21.17 17.06
CA ASN A 179 -0.19 -20.74 18.46
C ASN A 179 0.79 -19.62 18.89
N LYS A 180 0.88 -18.55 18.10
CA LYS A 180 1.79 -17.41 18.36
C LYS A 180 1.11 -16.30 19.14
N HIS A 181 1.91 -15.50 19.85
CA HIS A 181 1.47 -14.27 20.53
C HIS A 181 1.63 -13.07 19.60
N ILE A 182 0.52 -12.47 19.20
CA ILE A 182 0.47 -11.41 18.19
C ILE A 182 0.21 -10.05 18.83
N ILE A 183 1.03 -9.07 18.49
CA ILE A 183 0.83 -7.66 18.79
C ILE A 183 0.38 -6.96 17.51
N ALA A 184 -0.93 -6.75 17.37
CA ALA A 184 -1.56 -6.13 16.22
C ALA A 184 -1.51 -4.59 16.36
N VAL A 185 -0.60 -3.95 15.61
CA VAL A 185 -0.40 -2.49 15.65
C VAL A 185 -1.17 -1.85 14.50
N GLU A 186 -2.17 -1.03 14.84
CA GLU A 186 -3.05 -0.39 13.88
C GLU A 186 -3.35 1.05 14.29
N GLY A 187 -3.26 1.98 13.34
CA GLY A 187 -3.43 3.41 13.63
C GLY A 187 -4.86 3.91 13.53
N ARG A 188 -5.85 3.04 13.25
CA ARG A 188 -7.27 3.41 13.12
C ARG A 188 -8.13 2.55 14.03
N GLU A 189 -8.70 3.15 15.07
CA GLU A 189 -9.62 2.50 16.00
C GLU A 189 -10.74 1.69 15.32
N ILE A 190 -11.34 2.22 14.24
CA ILE A 190 -12.40 1.53 13.49
C ILE A 190 -11.96 0.16 12.92
N ASN A 191 -10.69 0.05 12.51
CA ASN A 191 -10.14 -1.20 12.00
C ASN A 191 -9.95 -2.21 13.14
N ILE A 192 -9.44 -1.73 14.29
CA ILE A 192 -9.26 -2.53 15.51
C ILE A 192 -10.61 -3.07 15.99
N ASN A 193 -11.63 -2.22 16.11
CA ASN A 193 -12.96 -2.63 16.55
C ASN A 193 -13.57 -3.65 15.59
N GLY A 194 -13.40 -3.47 14.27
CA GLY A 194 -13.79 -4.46 13.28
C GLY A 194 -13.07 -5.80 13.44
N ALA A 195 -11.77 -5.77 13.74
CA ALA A 195 -10.96 -6.97 13.95
C ALA A 195 -11.34 -7.73 15.23
N LYS A 196 -11.53 -7.03 16.36
CA LYS A 196 -12.00 -7.62 17.63
C LYS A 196 -13.32 -8.36 17.48
N ASN A 197 -14.22 -7.85 16.63
CA ASN A 197 -15.49 -8.53 16.32
C ASN A 197 -15.28 -9.88 15.60
N MET A 198 -14.22 -9.98 14.79
CA MET A 198 -13.90 -11.20 14.06
C MET A 198 -13.18 -12.24 14.91
N ASP A 199 -12.42 -11.80 15.92
CA ASP A 199 -11.65 -12.68 16.82
C ASP A 199 -12.56 -13.64 17.63
N ILE A 200 -13.81 -13.23 17.87
CA ILE A 200 -14.85 -14.04 18.53
C ILE A 200 -15.17 -15.30 17.72
N PHE A 201 -15.22 -15.21 16.39
CA PHE A 201 -15.47 -16.40 15.55
C PHE A 201 -14.33 -17.40 15.64
N THR A 202 -13.10 -16.94 15.95
CA THR A 202 -11.92 -17.80 16.10
C THR A 202 -11.72 -18.34 17.51
N SER A 203 -12.63 -18.08 18.46
CA SER A 203 -12.49 -18.49 19.87
C SER A 203 -11.22 -17.95 20.54
N LEU A 204 -10.60 -16.91 19.98
CA LEU A 204 -9.49 -16.18 20.60
C LEU A 204 -9.99 -15.12 21.59
N ALA A 205 -11.27 -14.79 21.51
CA ALA A 205 -11.93 -13.88 22.41
C ALA A 205 -13.39 -14.26 22.58
N GLU A 206 -13.97 -13.84 23.70
CA GLU A 206 -15.38 -13.96 24.00
C GLU A 206 -16.01 -12.57 24.14
N ARG A 207 -17.32 -12.48 23.98
CA ARG A 207 -18.02 -11.25 24.34
C ARG A 207 -18.32 -11.24 25.82
N GLU A 208 -18.23 -10.04 26.39
CA GLU A 208 -18.78 -9.73 27.70
C GLU A 208 -20.20 -10.29 27.81
N VAL A 209 -20.38 -11.18 28.78
CA VAL A 209 -21.69 -11.79 29.05
C VAL A 209 -22.44 -10.86 29.99
N VAL A 210 -23.54 -10.30 29.52
CA VAL A 210 -24.42 -9.44 30.31
C VAL A 210 -25.78 -10.09 30.53
N MET A 211 -26.30 -9.99 31.75
CA MET A 211 -27.64 -10.48 32.08
C MET A 211 -28.69 -9.48 31.60
N ARG A 212 -29.62 -9.93 30.74
CA ARG A 212 -30.67 -9.08 30.15
C ARG A 212 -32.06 -9.63 30.39
N ASN A 213 -33.00 -8.76 30.77
CA ASN A 213 -34.42 -9.09 30.73
C ASN A 213 -34.93 -9.02 29.28
N LYS A 214 -35.12 -10.18 28.66
CA LYS A 214 -35.48 -10.35 27.24
C LYS A 214 -36.74 -9.57 26.81
N LYS A 215 -37.73 -9.38 27.68
CA LYS A 215 -38.98 -8.66 27.34
C LYS A 215 -38.74 -7.14 27.30
N ILE A 216 -37.98 -6.61 28.25
CA ILE A 216 -37.71 -5.17 28.36
C ILE A 216 -36.76 -4.72 27.25
N TYR A 217 -35.70 -5.50 27.00
CA TYR A 217 -34.71 -5.20 25.94
C TYR A 217 -35.35 -5.17 24.54
N ARG A 218 -36.25 -6.12 24.23
CA ARG A 218 -36.96 -6.15 22.94
C ARG A 218 -37.86 -4.94 22.75
N LYS A 219 -38.63 -4.59 23.79
CA LYS A 219 -39.51 -3.42 23.76
C LYS A 219 -38.72 -2.13 23.49
N GLN A 220 -37.58 -1.96 24.15
CA GLN A 220 -36.74 -0.78 23.97
C GLN A 220 -36.05 -0.74 22.59
N MET A 221 -35.62 -1.89 22.05
CA MET A 221 -35.13 -1.93 20.66
C MET A 221 -36.22 -1.58 19.64
N ASP A 222 -37.46 -2.04 19.86
CA ASP A 222 -38.61 -1.69 19.02
C ASP A 222 -38.95 -0.19 19.15
N ASP A 223 -38.85 0.38 20.36
CA ASP A 223 -39.05 1.81 20.62
C ASP A 223 -37.92 2.66 19.96
N ASP A 224 -36.65 2.24 20.04
CA ASP A 224 -35.50 2.90 19.39
C ASP A 224 -35.59 2.84 17.86
N LEU A 225 -35.98 1.68 17.29
CA LEU A 225 -36.22 1.51 15.85
C LEU A 225 -37.35 2.43 15.34
N SER A 226 -38.36 2.70 16.17
CA SER A 226 -39.44 3.62 15.83
C SER A 226 -38.98 5.09 15.84
N GLN A 227 -38.07 5.45 16.75
CA GLN A 227 -37.49 6.79 16.86
C GLN A 227 -36.42 7.09 15.82
N ASP A 228 -35.65 6.10 15.36
CA ASP A 228 -34.65 6.27 14.28
C ASP A 228 -35.29 6.73 12.96
N THR A 229 -36.55 6.35 12.70
CA THR A 229 -37.34 6.86 11.56
C THR A 229 -37.68 8.36 11.65
N GLN A 230 -37.58 8.97 12.83
CA GLN A 230 -37.83 10.40 13.05
C GLN A 230 -36.55 11.19 13.38
N LYS A 231 -35.53 10.55 13.98
CA LYS A 231 -34.25 11.18 14.37
C LYS A 231 -33.22 11.33 13.25
N GLU A 232 -33.31 10.59 12.13
CA GLU A 232 -32.44 10.81 10.97
C GLU A 232 -32.58 12.23 10.36
N LYS A 233 -33.63 12.97 10.72
CA LYS A 233 -33.88 14.33 10.23
C LYS A 233 -33.35 15.45 11.14
N GLU A 234 -33.05 15.21 12.42
CA GLU A 234 -32.79 16.30 13.38
C GLU A 234 -31.48 16.21 14.20
N GLU A 235 -30.83 15.05 14.35
CA GLU A 235 -29.68 14.92 15.27
C GLU A 235 -28.29 14.82 14.61
N ARG A 236 -28.09 15.48 13.46
CA ARG A 236 -26.73 15.82 12.96
C ARG A 236 -26.14 17.10 13.57
N ILE A 237 -26.81 17.72 14.55
CA ILE A 237 -26.44 19.08 15.02
C ILE A 237 -25.99 19.19 16.49
N ALA A 238 -26.14 18.20 17.37
CA ALA A 238 -25.76 18.40 18.78
C ALA A 238 -24.90 17.27 19.36
N ALA A 239 -23.59 17.42 19.23
CA ALA A 239 -22.62 16.74 20.06
C ALA A 239 -22.77 17.17 21.54
N LYS A 240 -22.88 16.22 22.47
CA LYS A 240 -22.12 16.19 23.73
C LYS A 240 -22.41 14.93 24.56
N SER A 241 -21.31 14.40 25.07
CA SER A 241 -21.18 13.47 26.19
C SER A 241 -22.26 13.67 27.27
N GLN A 242 -22.92 12.56 27.64
CA GLN A 242 -23.49 12.40 28.98
C GLN A 242 -23.22 10.98 29.47
N THR A 243 -22.28 10.89 30.41
CA THR A 243 -22.15 9.78 31.35
C THR A 243 -23.31 9.83 32.35
N ILE A 244 -24.09 8.75 32.43
CA ILE A 244 -25.05 8.50 33.51
C ILE A 244 -24.57 7.25 34.27
N PRO A 245 -24.24 7.34 35.56
CA PRO A 245 -24.12 6.17 36.41
C PRO A 245 -25.49 5.89 37.05
N THR A 246 -26.07 4.71 36.81
CA THR A 246 -27.24 4.25 37.58
C THR A 246 -27.04 2.86 38.16
N GLU A 247 -27.33 2.81 39.46
CA GLU A 247 -27.49 1.69 40.37
C GLU A 247 -28.18 0.47 39.73
N ASN A 248 -27.61 -0.72 39.93
CA ASN A 248 -28.18 -2.06 39.65
C ASN A 248 -29.09 -2.16 38.41
N GLY A 249 -28.70 -1.51 37.31
CA GLY A 249 -29.51 -1.37 36.10
C GLY A 249 -29.26 -2.50 35.10
N ALA A 250 -30.32 -3.01 34.48
CA ALA A 250 -30.22 -3.94 33.37
C ALA A 250 -29.35 -3.34 32.23
N ASP A 251 -28.45 -4.14 31.66
CA ASP A 251 -27.59 -3.71 30.56
C ASP A 251 -28.39 -3.63 29.24
N PHE A 252 -28.51 -2.42 28.71
CA PHE A 252 -29.21 -2.13 27.45
C PHE A 252 -28.26 -1.82 26.28
N ARG A 253 -26.95 -1.95 26.46
CA ARG A 253 -25.99 -1.70 25.38
C ARG A 253 -26.28 -2.65 24.21
N PRO A 254 -26.26 -2.22 22.94
CA PRO A 254 -26.41 -3.17 21.84
C PRO A 254 -25.23 -4.16 21.83
N TYR A 255 -25.42 -5.35 21.25
CA TYR A 255 -24.41 -6.43 21.27
C TYR A 255 -23.01 -6.00 20.78
N ARG A 256 -22.97 -5.04 19.85
CA ARG A 256 -21.73 -4.46 19.30
C ARG A 256 -20.93 -3.61 20.30
N ASP A 257 -21.57 -3.10 21.36
CA ASP A 257 -20.99 -2.19 22.35
C ASP A 257 -20.53 -2.93 23.63
N LEU A 258 -20.70 -4.26 23.65
CA LEU A 258 -20.18 -5.14 24.71
C LEU A 258 -18.66 -5.33 24.56
N ALA A 259 -17.93 -5.44 25.66
CA ALA A 259 -16.49 -5.62 25.59
C ALA A 259 -16.11 -6.96 24.94
N THR A 260 -14.96 -7.00 24.26
CA THR A 260 -14.33 -8.24 23.78
C THR A 260 -13.27 -8.64 24.80
N ILE A 261 -13.45 -9.80 25.41
CA ILE A 261 -12.61 -10.34 26.48
C ILE A 261 -11.68 -11.39 25.87
N TYR A 262 -10.37 -11.23 26.05
CA TYR A 262 -9.36 -12.17 25.61
C TYR A 262 -8.96 -13.07 26.78
N THR A 263 -9.01 -14.38 26.58
CA THR A 263 -8.55 -15.38 27.55
C THR A 263 -7.40 -16.16 26.94
N THR A 264 -6.27 -16.20 27.63
CA THR A 264 -5.07 -16.92 27.17
C THR A 264 -4.90 -18.21 27.98
N GLY A 265 -5.11 -19.35 27.32
CA GLY A 265 -4.76 -20.66 27.87
C GLY A 265 -3.28 -20.95 27.73
N GLU A 266 -2.71 -21.75 28.63
CA GLU A 266 -1.32 -22.18 28.54
C GLU A 266 -1.07 -22.96 27.21
N GLY A 267 -0.12 -22.51 26.41
CA GLY A 267 0.18 -23.08 25.09
C GLY A 267 -0.75 -22.66 23.94
N GLN A 268 -1.70 -21.75 24.19
CA GLN A 268 -2.53 -21.13 23.15
C GLN A 268 -1.92 -19.82 22.66
N GLY A 269 -2.10 -19.51 21.38
CA GLY A 269 -1.71 -18.20 20.86
C GLY A 269 -2.66 -17.10 21.35
N SER A 270 -2.22 -15.85 21.24
CA SER A 270 -2.95 -14.69 21.74
C SER A 270 -2.89 -13.52 20.77
N ILE A 271 -3.82 -12.57 20.92
CA ILE A 271 -3.83 -11.33 20.17
C ILE A 271 -3.99 -10.16 21.15
N GLN A 272 -3.05 -9.24 21.10
CA GLN A 272 -3.13 -7.94 21.76
C GLN A 272 -3.18 -6.85 20.70
N TYR A 273 -4.09 -5.89 20.83
CA TYR A 273 -4.16 -4.72 19.96
C TYR A 273 -3.47 -3.52 20.61
N VAL A 274 -2.68 -2.80 19.82
CA VAL A 274 -2.07 -1.54 20.21
C VAL A 274 -2.48 -0.49 19.17
N GLU A 275 -3.25 0.50 19.60
CA GLU A 275 -3.60 1.63 18.75
C GLU A 275 -2.43 2.60 18.66
N GLN A 276 -1.65 2.51 17.58
CA GLN A 276 -0.48 3.35 17.38
C GLN A 276 -0.21 3.56 15.90
N ARG A 277 0.18 4.79 15.54
CA ARG A 277 0.71 5.09 14.20
C ARG A 277 2.24 5.03 14.25
N LEU A 278 2.80 4.08 13.50
CA LEU A 278 4.26 3.94 13.40
C LEU A 278 4.85 5.03 12.49
N ASN A 279 5.70 5.90 13.04
CA ASN A 279 6.21 7.09 12.36
C ASN A 279 7.66 6.94 11.85
N ASP A 280 8.45 6.03 12.43
CA ASP A 280 9.88 5.91 12.12
C ASP A 280 10.46 4.49 12.31
N GLY A 281 9.71 3.59 12.93
CA GLY A 281 10.13 2.23 13.26
C GLY A 281 10.54 2.05 14.72
N ASP A 282 10.54 3.11 15.54
CA ASP A 282 10.76 3.00 16.99
C ASP A 282 9.51 2.41 17.67
N LEU A 283 9.73 1.40 18.50
CA LEU A 283 8.70 0.67 19.24
C LEU A 283 8.76 0.98 20.74
N SER A 284 9.46 2.03 21.16
CA SER A 284 9.56 2.47 22.55
C SER A 284 8.20 2.75 23.19
N GLU A 285 7.18 3.12 22.41
CA GLU A 285 5.79 3.29 22.90
C GLU A 285 4.98 1.99 22.88
N VAL A 286 5.35 1.02 22.04
CA VAL A 286 4.62 -0.25 21.87
C VAL A 286 5.12 -1.32 22.84
N ILE A 287 6.44 -1.49 22.97
CA ILE A 287 7.07 -2.54 23.78
C ILE A 287 6.60 -2.50 25.25
N PRO A 288 6.50 -1.34 25.92
CA PRO A 288 6.00 -1.27 27.28
C PRO A 288 4.52 -1.61 27.44
N GLN A 289 3.73 -1.67 26.36
CA GLN A 289 2.32 -2.06 26.45
C GLN A 289 2.13 -3.57 26.36
N ILE A 290 3.09 -4.29 25.78
CA ILE A 290 3.06 -5.76 25.64
C ILE A 290 2.93 -6.37 27.05
N ASP A 291 2.04 -7.33 27.23
CA ASP A 291 1.74 -8.04 28.50
C ASP A 291 1.03 -7.21 29.60
N HIS A 292 0.97 -5.87 29.50
CA HIS A 292 0.26 -5.04 30.49
C HIS A 292 -1.27 -5.10 30.34
N VAL A 293 -1.76 -5.28 29.11
CA VAL A 293 -3.20 -5.35 28.81
C VAL A 293 -3.84 -6.64 29.35
N GLU A 294 -3.09 -7.74 29.41
CA GLU A 294 -3.57 -9.01 29.98
C GLU A 294 -3.85 -8.91 31.50
N VAL A 295 -3.09 -8.09 32.23
CA VAL A 295 -3.27 -7.92 33.68
C VAL A 295 -4.55 -7.14 33.99
N GLU A 296 -4.86 -6.09 33.22
CA GLU A 296 -6.10 -5.33 33.39
C GLU A 296 -7.34 -6.14 32.96
N SER A 297 -7.25 -6.91 31.87
CA SER A 297 -8.37 -7.77 31.43
C SER A 297 -8.63 -8.92 32.41
N ASN A 298 -7.58 -9.53 32.97
CA ASN A 298 -7.72 -10.58 33.99
C ASN A 298 -8.29 -10.04 35.30
N LEU A 299 -7.94 -8.80 35.69
CA LEU A 299 -8.50 -8.15 36.87
C LEU A 299 -9.99 -7.82 36.65
N ALA A 300 -10.37 -7.30 35.47
CA ALA A 300 -11.76 -7.04 35.11
C ALA A 300 -12.61 -8.32 35.03
N ALA A 301 -12.07 -9.39 34.45
CA ALA A 301 -12.73 -10.70 34.39
C ALA A 301 -12.89 -11.35 35.79
N SER A 302 -11.89 -11.18 36.66
CA SER A 302 -11.95 -11.68 38.05
C SER A 302 -12.97 -10.92 38.89
N VAL A 303 -13.09 -9.60 38.70
CA VAL A 303 -14.10 -8.77 39.36
C VAL A 303 -15.52 -9.12 38.88
N ALA A 304 -15.69 -9.51 37.61
CA ALA A 304 -16.97 -9.99 37.09
C ALA A 304 -17.38 -11.37 37.63
N ALA A 305 -16.42 -12.21 38.04
CA ALA A 305 -16.67 -13.56 38.56
C ALA A 305 -17.05 -13.60 40.06
N ILE A 306 -16.65 -12.59 40.85
CA ILE A 306 -16.95 -12.52 42.29
C ILE A 306 -18.22 -11.68 42.50
N GLY A 307 -19.37 -12.29 42.24
CA GLY A 307 -20.65 -11.75 42.71
C GLY A 307 -20.79 -11.99 44.21
N LEU A 308 -20.71 -10.95 45.04
CA LEU A 308 -21.13 -11.02 46.44
C LEU A 308 -21.89 -9.76 46.88
N GLU A 309 -22.99 -10.06 47.57
CA GLU A 309 -24.00 -9.18 48.14
C GLU A 309 -23.46 -8.35 49.32
N GLY A 310 -23.85 -7.08 49.35
CA GLY A 310 -24.41 -6.41 50.53
C GLY A 310 -23.51 -6.06 51.72
N GLY A 311 -23.24 -4.76 51.90
CA GLY A 311 -23.50 -4.09 53.18
C GLY A 311 -22.40 -3.21 53.78
N SER A 312 -22.78 -1.94 54.03
CA SER A 312 -22.26 -0.99 55.04
C SER A 312 -21.11 -0.02 54.67
N SER A 313 -21.53 1.18 54.27
CA SER A 313 -21.02 2.54 54.57
C SER A 313 -19.57 2.73 55.05
N HIS A 314 -18.78 3.52 54.30
CA HIS A 314 -18.37 4.88 54.71
C HIS A 314 -17.64 5.64 53.59
N GLN A 315 -18.12 6.87 53.36
CA GLN A 315 -17.47 8.08 52.82
C GLN A 315 -16.37 7.98 51.74
N LYS A 316 -16.72 8.44 50.54
CA LYS A 316 -15.81 9.11 49.61
C LYS A 316 -15.26 10.39 50.26
N GLN A 317 -13.95 10.49 50.38
CA GLN A 317 -13.26 11.77 50.42
C GLN A 317 -12.38 11.87 49.18
N CYS A 318 -12.65 12.88 48.37
CA CYS A 318 -11.88 13.21 47.20
C CYS A 318 -10.54 13.83 47.61
N CYS A 319 -9.63 13.80 46.64
CA CYS A 319 -8.58 14.76 46.33
C CYS A 319 -7.22 14.74 47.06
N HIS A 320 -6.23 15.06 46.20
CA HIS A 320 -4.86 15.51 46.44
C HIS A 320 -3.77 14.44 46.44
N GLY A 321 -2.80 14.68 45.55
CA GLY A 321 -1.69 13.81 45.26
C GLY A 321 -0.82 13.56 46.47
N ASN A 322 -0.19 12.39 46.45
CA ASN A 322 1.05 12.18 47.16
C ASN A 322 1.99 11.40 46.26
N SER A 323 3.18 11.97 46.09
CA SER A 323 4.34 11.31 45.55
C SER A 323 4.67 10.11 46.43
N SER A 324 4.45 8.90 45.93
CA SER A 324 5.04 7.69 46.49
C SER A 324 5.74 6.95 45.36
N SER A 325 7.05 7.23 45.28
CA SER A 325 8.11 6.41 44.70
C SER A 325 7.69 5.44 43.60
N ILE A 326 7.91 5.87 42.36
CA ILE A 326 8.10 4.99 41.21
C ILE A 326 9.24 4.02 41.56
N GLN A 327 8.89 2.82 42.03
CA GLN A 327 9.81 1.70 41.93
C GLN A 327 9.77 1.28 40.46
N THR A 328 10.78 1.75 39.74
CA THR A 328 11.10 1.30 38.39
C THR A 328 11.39 -0.21 38.44
N HIS A 329 10.40 -1.03 38.09
CA HIS A 329 10.63 -2.42 37.69
C HIS A 329 11.35 -2.42 36.33
N GLY A 330 12.63 -2.03 36.32
CA GLY A 330 13.52 -2.04 35.16
C GLY A 330 14.01 -3.44 34.77
N GLY A 331 13.25 -4.50 35.05
CA GLY A 331 13.70 -5.90 34.95
C GLY A 331 13.15 -6.72 33.78
N ASP A 332 11.95 -6.44 33.26
CA ASP A 332 11.26 -7.36 32.33
C ASP A 332 11.35 -7.01 30.84
N ASN A 333 11.67 -5.77 30.47
CA ASN A 333 11.84 -5.40 29.06
C ASN A 333 13.03 -6.12 28.38
N ALA A 334 13.98 -6.66 29.16
CA ALA A 334 15.13 -7.40 28.66
C ALA A 334 14.81 -8.85 28.19
N LYS A 335 13.59 -9.36 28.43
CA LYS A 335 13.18 -10.73 28.05
C LYS A 335 12.37 -10.84 26.77
N LYS A 336 11.86 -9.72 26.23
CA LYS A 336 10.97 -9.76 25.05
C LYS A 336 11.79 -9.89 23.78
N SER A 337 11.58 -10.99 23.06
CA SER A 337 12.20 -11.26 21.77
C SER A 337 11.13 -11.18 20.69
N LEU A 338 11.24 -10.18 19.82
CA LEU A 338 10.19 -9.78 18.88
C LEU A 338 10.59 -10.09 17.44
N MET A 339 9.61 -10.48 16.63
CA MET A 339 9.70 -10.44 15.17
C MET A 339 8.67 -9.46 14.63
N THR A 340 9.07 -8.47 13.83
CA THR A 340 8.09 -7.60 13.17
C THR A 340 7.71 -8.16 11.81
N ILE A 341 6.43 -8.27 11.54
CA ILE A 341 5.89 -8.86 10.33
C ILE A 341 4.91 -7.91 9.68
N SER A 342 4.72 -8.04 8.38
CA SER A 342 3.61 -7.38 7.70
C SER A 342 3.34 -7.95 6.31
N ILE A 343 2.06 -7.89 5.92
CA ILE A 343 1.64 -8.10 4.53
C ILE A 343 0.88 -6.86 4.07
N HIS A 344 1.28 -6.31 2.92
CA HIS A 344 0.73 -5.05 2.37
C HIS A 344 1.07 -3.80 3.20
N SER A 345 2.31 -3.70 3.70
CA SER A 345 2.77 -2.42 4.24
C SER A 345 2.80 -1.35 3.15
N CYS A 346 1.85 -0.43 3.22
CA CYS A 346 1.69 0.68 2.29
C CYS A 346 2.71 1.79 2.55
N GLY A 347 3.32 2.33 1.49
CA GLY A 347 4.25 3.47 1.59
C GLY A 347 5.35 3.23 2.62
N ASN A 348 5.62 4.27 3.43
CA ASN A 348 6.70 4.27 4.42
C ASN A 348 6.50 3.27 5.57
N LEU A 349 5.31 2.68 5.74
CA LEU A 349 5.12 1.63 6.75
C LEU A 349 6.10 0.46 6.51
N SER A 350 6.41 0.17 5.25
CA SER A 350 7.43 -0.83 4.90
C SER A 350 8.84 -0.40 5.35
N HIS A 351 9.17 0.89 5.22
CA HIS A 351 10.44 1.43 5.69
C HIS A 351 10.54 1.39 7.21
N HIS A 352 9.48 1.80 7.91
CA HIS A 352 9.42 1.78 9.36
C HIS A 352 9.51 0.35 9.91
N GLY A 353 8.84 -0.61 9.25
CA GLY A 353 8.95 -2.03 9.58
C GLY A 353 10.39 -2.54 9.49
N ILE A 354 11.11 -2.20 8.41
CA ILE A 354 12.52 -2.58 8.23
C ILE A 354 13.43 -1.86 9.25
N ARG A 355 13.22 -0.56 9.47
CA ARG A 355 13.97 0.25 10.45
C ARG A 355 13.82 -0.28 11.87
N SER A 356 12.66 -0.86 12.20
CA SER A 356 12.42 -1.42 13.53
C SER A 356 13.44 -2.48 13.94
N LEU A 357 14.04 -3.20 12.98
CA LEU A 357 15.15 -4.12 13.25
C LEU A 357 16.33 -3.39 13.88
N LEU A 358 16.70 -2.22 13.36
CA LEU A 358 17.90 -1.51 13.77
C LEU A 358 17.67 -0.68 15.04
N LEU A 359 16.47 -0.10 15.17
CA LEU A 359 16.15 0.84 16.25
C LEU A 359 15.84 0.16 17.58
N ASN A 360 15.29 -1.06 17.57
CA ASN A 360 14.73 -1.68 18.78
C ASN A 360 15.55 -2.90 19.21
N PRO A 361 16.22 -2.88 20.38
CA PRO A 361 17.01 -4.01 20.87
C PRO A 361 16.25 -5.34 20.93
N SER A 362 14.97 -5.30 21.32
CA SER A 362 14.09 -6.47 21.43
C SER A 362 13.67 -7.10 20.10
N VAL A 363 13.80 -6.38 18.97
CA VAL A 363 13.47 -6.92 17.65
C VAL A 363 14.65 -7.73 17.12
N ASN A 364 14.46 -9.04 16.98
CA ASN A 364 15.49 -9.97 16.51
C ASN A 364 15.35 -10.34 15.03
N ALA A 365 14.17 -10.14 14.44
CA ALA A 365 13.95 -10.40 13.02
C ALA A 365 12.82 -9.54 12.45
N VAL A 366 12.86 -9.31 11.14
CA VAL A 366 11.78 -8.67 10.38
C VAL A 366 11.44 -9.45 9.13
N ALA A 367 10.15 -9.49 8.76
CA ALA A 367 9.67 -10.04 7.50
C ALA A 367 8.56 -9.15 6.93
N ILE A 368 8.91 -8.31 5.96
CA ILE A 368 8.07 -7.17 5.53
C ILE A 368 7.74 -7.29 4.04
N VAL A 369 6.45 -7.36 3.70
CA VAL A 369 5.96 -7.30 2.31
C VAL A 369 5.36 -5.93 2.03
N GLY A 370 6.03 -5.13 1.19
CA GLY A 370 5.53 -3.83 0.73
C GLY A 370 4.53 -3.94 -0.43
N CYS A 371 3.63 -2.97 -0.59
CA CYS A 371 2.66 -2.99 -1.69
C CYS A 371 2.41 -1.65 -2.41
N CYS A 372 2.05 -0.58 -1.70
CA CYS A 372 1.62 0.69 -2.31
C CYS A 372 2.77 1.69 -2.41
N TYR A 373 3.67 1.49 -3.38
CA TYR A 373 4.84 2.36 -3.56
C TYR A 373 4.48 3.80 -3.90
N ASN A 374 3.31 4.05 -4.50
CA ASN A 374 2.80 5.39 -4.76
C ASN A 374 2.60 6.22 -3.48
N LEU A 375 2.51 5.57 -2.31
CA LEU A 375 2.40 6.21 -0.99
C LEU A 375 3.77 6.39 -0.29
N LEU A 376 4.87 6.06 -0.95
CA LEU A 376 6.20 6.40 -0.44
C LEU A 376 6.42 7.91 -0.56
N THR A 377 7.09 8.47 0.45
CA THR A 377 7.65 9.82 0.40
C THR A 377 9.08 9.77 -0.17
N GLU A 378 9.64 10.92 -0.55
CA GLU A 378 11.03 11.02 -1.01
C GLU A 378 11.91 11.60 0.10
N ARG A 379 13.05 10.95 0.34
CA ARG A 379 14.12 11.42 1.23
C ARG A 379 14.99 12.48 0.56
N LEU A 380 15.32 12.24 -0.70
CA LEU A 380 16.11 13.18 -1.48
C LEU A 380 15.21 14.30 -1.99
N GLY A 381 15.77 15.50 -2.12
CA GLY A 381 15.09 16.51 -2.89
C GLY A 381 16.01 17.53 -3.55
N PRO A 382 15.42 18.55 -4.19
CA PRO A 382 13.98 18.70 -4.42
C PRO A 382 13.40 17.51 -5.24
N PRO A 383 12.10 17.19 -5.12
CA PRO A 383 11.53 16.02 -5.79
C PRO A 383 11.87 16.00 -7.28
N THR A 384 12.24 14.83 -7.84
CA THR A 384 12.54 14.65 -9.28
C THR A 384 11.27 14.71 -10.11
N PHE A 385 10.77 15.92 -10.21
CA PHE A 385 9.90 16.31 -11.27
C PHE A 385 10.81 16.84 -12.38
N LYS A 386 11.54 15.96 -13.09
CA LYS A 386 12.18 16.20 -14.41
C LYS A 386 13.13 15.07 -14.82
N ASN A 387 12.91 14.51 -16.00
CA ASN A 387 14.01 14.26 -16.94
C ASN A 387 14.22 15.59 -17.69
N PRO A 388 15.45 16.05 -18.02
CA PRO A 388 15.66 17.30 -18.76
C PRO A 388 14.83 17.41 -20.06
N ILE A 389 14.52 16.27 -20.69
CA ILE A 389 13.70 16.18 -21.90
C ILE A 389 12.20 16.23 -21.57
N LEU A 390 11.78 15.85 -20.35
CA LEU A 390 10.37 15.72 -19.94
C LEU A 390 10.08 16.18 -18.49
N ARG A 391 9.28 17.25 -18.46
CA ARG A 391 8.63 18.06 -17.41
C ARG A 391 8.82 17.81 -15.90
N PRO A 392 8.69 18.91 -15.11
CA PRO A 392 8.18 18.81 -13.76
C PRO A 392 6.67 18.58 -13.74
N ASN A 393 6.17 17.76 -12.82
CA ASN A 393 4.74 17.59 -12.59
C ASN A 393 4.10 18.92 -12.17
N LEU A 394 3.07 19.34 -12.92
CA LEU A 394 2.19 20.43 -12.54
C LEU A 394 1.22 19.90 -11.46
N GLN A 395 0.89 20.76 -10.49
CA GLN A 395 -0.10 20.40 -9.47
C GLN A 395 -1.46 20.25 -10.14
N PRO A 396 -2.17 19.11 -9.96
CA PRO A 396 -3.49 18.98 -10.51
C PRO A 396 -4.42 20.07 -9.97
N VAL A 397 -5.27 20.61 -10.82
CA VAL A 397 -5.97 21.86 -10.49
C VAL A 397 -6.92 21.72 -9.28
N ASN A 398 -7.33 20.50 -8.98
CA ASN A 398 -8.20 20.17 -7.84
C ASN A 398 -7.52 19.26 -6.80
N ALA A 399 -6.18 19.21 -6.77
CA ALA A 399 -5.44 18.54 -5.71
C ALA A 399 -5.49 19.34 -4.39
N ARG A 400 -5.53 18.66 -3.25
CA ARG A 400 -5.30 19.28 -1.93
C ARG A 400 -3.88 19.86 -1.86
N LYS A 401 -3.69 20.97 -1.13
CA LYS A 401 -2.45 21.77 -1.13
C LYS A 401 -1.26 21.19 -0.34
N ASP A 402 -1.40 20.06 0.34
CA ASP A 402 -0.33 19.52 1.18
C ASP A 402 0.72 18.78 0.34
N ARG A 403 1.90 19.38 0.17
CA ARG A 403 3.04 18.80 -0.57
C ARG A 403 3.87 17.90 0.35
N GLU A 404 3.45 16.65 0.56
CA GLU A 404 4.29 15.62 1.19
C GLU A 404 5.60 15.36 0.39
N SER A 405 5.60 15.61 -0.92
CA SER A 405 6.77 15.37 -1.78
C SER A 405 7.92 16.38 -1.64
N ALA A 406 7.68 17.53 -1.00
CA ALA A 406 8.71 18.54 -0.71
C ALA A 406 9.22 18.45 0.74
N ALA A 407 8.78 17.45 1.50
CA ALA A 407 9.07 17.33 2.92
C ALA A 407 10.49 16.81 3.22
N PHE A 408 11.25 16.35 2.20
CA PHE A 408 12.57 15.73 2.37
C PHE A 408 12.56 14.71 3.51
N ASP A 409 11.61 13.79 3.43
CA ASP A 409 11.28 12.91 4.54
C ASP A 409 12.48 12.01 4.85
N PRO A 410 13.13 12.11 6.01
CA PRO A 410 14.31 11.30 6.34
C PRO A 410 14.01 9.79 6.32
N HIS A 411 12.74 9.39 6.36
CA HIS A 411 12.29 8.00 6.28
C HIS A 411 11.72 7.61 4.90
N GLY A 412 11.75 8.54 3.94
CA GLY A 412 11.34 8.32 2.55
C GLY A 412 12.33 7.46 1.75
N TYR A 413 12.00 7.25 0.48
CA TYR A 413 12.89 6.58 -0.48
C TYR A 413 13.99 7.54 -0.98
N PRO A 414 15.24 7.08 -1.19
CA PRO A 414 15.78 5.77 -0.85
C PRO A 414 16.23 5.66 0.63
N MET A 415 16.16 4.46 1.18
CA MET A 415 16.61 4.13 2.53
C MET A 415 18.13 3.96 2.60
N SER A 416 18.72 3.23 1.65
CA SER A 416 20.13 2.88 1.65
C SER A 416 21.03 4.05 1.25
N GLN A 417 22.23 4.10 1.82
CA GLN A 417 23.23 5.09 1.43
C GLN A 417 23.69 4.88 0.00
N ARG A 418 23.81 3.63 -0.45
CA ARG A 418 24.25 3.30 -1.82
C ARG A 418 23.32 3.90 -2.87
N VAL A 419 22.00 3.76 -2.72
CA VAL A 419 21.04 4.36 -3.66
C VAL A 419 20.92 5.87 -3.45
N ALA A 420 21.00 6.34 -2.20
CA ALA A 420 20.92 7.77 -1.86
C ALA A 420 22.09 8.61 -2.39
N THR A 421 23.24 8.01 -2.70
CA THR A 421 24.45 8.73 -3.15
C THR A 421 24.98 8.27 -4.51
N HIS A 422 24.29 7.34 -5.16
CA HIS A 422 24.67 6.89 -6.49
C HIS A 422 24.77 8.07 -7.46
N ASN A 423 25.87 8.16 -8.21
CA ASN A 423 26.22 9.29 -9.09
C ASN A 423 26.19 10.67 -8.41
N GLY A 424 26.41 10.75 -7.09
CA GLY A 424 26.46 11.99 -6.31
C GLY A 424 25.09 12.53 -5.88
N ASP A 425 24.07 12.41 -6.73
CA ASP A 425 22.74 12.98 -6.50
C ASP A 425 21.69 11.97 -6.01
N GLY A 426 22.01 10.67 -6.05
CA GLY A 426 21.12 9.57 -5.68
C GLY A 426 20.00 9.31 -6.68
N ILE A 427 19.40 8.12 -6.59
CA ILE A 427 18.26 7.74 -7.44
C ILE A 427 16.95 8.12 -6.75
N ARG A 428 16.08 8.82 -7.47
CA ARG A 428 14.77 9.28 -6.99
C ARG A 428 13.66 8.72 -7.87
N LEU A 429 12.47 8.53 -7.32
CA LEU A 429 11.35 7.93 -8.05
C LEU A 429 10.12 8.83 -7.99
N ASN A 430 9.72 9.41 -9.12
CA ASN A 430 8.53 10.26 -9.13
C ASN A 430 7.24 9.45 -8.96
N ILE A 431 6.13 10.16 -8.71
CA ILE A 431 4.83 9.53 -8.44
C ILE A 431 4.37 8.60 -9.58
N THR A 432 4.69 8.92 -10.84
CA THR A 432 4.37 8.06 -11.98
C THR A 432 5.13 6.75 -11.89
N ALA A 433 6.46 6.80 -11.68
CA ALA A 433 7.29 5.62 -11.49
C ALA A 433 6.72 4.70 -10.39
N ARG A 434 6.43 5.30 -9.23
CA ARG A 434 5.92 4.59 -8.05
C ARG A 434 4.51 4.03 -8.25
N MET A 435 3.65 4.72 -8.99
CA MET A 435 2.32 4.24 -9.37
C MET A 435 2.40 3.10 -10.40
N MET A 436 3.35 3.17 -11.33
CA MET A 436 3.53 2.11 -12.33
C MET A 436 4.16 0.86 -11.70
N ALA A 437 5.03 1.02 -10.69
CA ALA A 437 5.62 -0.10 -9.95
C ALA A 437 4.57 -0.97 -9.23
N VAL A 438 3.36 -0.44 -9.01
CA VAL A 438 2.24 -1.20 -8.44
C VAL A 438 1.33 -1.88 -9.48
N GLN A 439 1.69 -1.85 -10.78
CA GLN A 439 1.03 -2.66 -11.80
C GLN A 439 1.51 -4.12 -11.79
N ALA A 440 0.69 -5.02 -12.36
CA ALA A 440 0.98 -6.45 -12.42
C ALA A 440 0.67 -7.02 -13.82
N PRO A 441 1.42 -6.60 -14.86
CA PRO A 441 1.07 -6.89 -16.25
C PRO A 441 1.06 -8.40 -16.60
N GLN A 442 1.77 -9.25 -15.85
CA GLN A 442 1.73 -10.70 -16.09
C GLN A 442 0.33 -11.31 -15.85
N ASN A 443 -0.50 -10.68 -15.02
CA ASN A 443 -1.87 -11.12 -14.72
C ASN A 443 -2.92 -10.41 -15.57
N TRP A 444 -2.52 -9.54 -16.51
CA TRP A 444 -3.47 -8.84 -17.36
C TRP A 444 -4.13 -9.81 -18.35
N THR A 445 -5.45 -9.76 -18.38
CA THR A 445 -6.28 -10.48 -19.36
C THR A 445 -6.76 -9.53 -20.44
N GLU A 446 -7.12 -10.05 -21.61
CA GLU A 446 -7.59 -9.23 -22.74
C GLU A 446 -8.79 -8.35 -22.35
N LYS A 447 -9.80 -8.95 -21.70
CA LYS A 447 -11.03 -8.27 -21.28
C LYS A 447 -10.75 -7.15 -20.28
N GLU A 448 -9.95 -7.42 -19.25
CA GLU A 448 -9.62 -6.43 -18.22
C GLU A 448 -8.75 -5.31 -18.78
N SER A 449 -7.79 -5.66 -19.64
CA SER A 449 -6.91 -4.70 -20.32
C SER A 449 -7.70 -3.78 -21.23
N GLY A 450 -8.61 -4.30 -22.04
CA GLY A 450 -9.46 -3.49 -22.93
C GLY A 450 -10.30 -2.47 -22.16
N ALA A 451 -10.93 -2.88 -21.05
CA ALA A 451 -11.67 -1.97 -20.18
C ALA A 451 -10.74 -0.93 -19.53
N PHE A 452 -9.56 -1.35 -19.07
CA PHE A 452 -8.56 -0.50 -18.44
C PHE A 452 -8.01 0.56 -19.39
N PHE A 453 -7.60 0.18 -20.62
CA PHE A 453 -7.10 1.10 -21.63
C PHE A 453 -8.17 2.09 -22.08
N THR A 454 -9.43 1.65 -22.19
CA THR A 454 -10.56 2.55 -22.49
C THR A 454 -10.70 3.66 -21.44
N ARG A 455 -10.52 3.36 -20.15
CA ARG A 455 -10.58 4.38 -19.09
C ARG A 455 -9.45 5.40 -19.21
N HIS A 456 -8.24 4.98 -19.54
CA HIS A 456 -7.09 5.88 -19.68
C HIS A 456 -7.18 6.70 -20.98
N TYR A 457 -7.65 6.07 -22.06
CA TYR A 457 -7.99 6.74 -23.31
C TYR A 457 -9.01 7.85 -23.10
N TYR A 458 -10.14 7.57 -22.44
CA TYR A 458 -11.14 8.60 -22.15
C TYR A 458 -10.62 9.71 -21.25
N ARG A 459 -9.75 9.41 -20.27
CA ARG A 459 -9.10 10.45 -19.44
C ARG A 459 -8.21 11.36 -20.24
N ALA A 460 -7.33 10.80 -21.08
CA ALA A 460 -6.43 11.58 -21.93
C ALA A 460 -7.22 12.39 -22.97
N LEU A 461 -8.27 11.80 -23.56
CA LEU A 461 -9.09 12.49 -24.54
C LEU A 461 -9.90 13.62 -23.91
N LEU A 462 -10.45 13.42 -22.71
CA LEU A 462 -11.12 14.48 -21.97
C LEU A 462 -10.16 15.63 -21.60
N GLN A 463 -8.90 15.33 -21.28
CA GLN A 463 -7.89 16.37 -21.07
C GLN A 463 -7.67 17.22 -22.33
N LYS A 464 -7.69 16.59 -23.52
CA LYS A 464 -7.64 17.32 -24.79
C LYS A 464 -8.88 18.19 -25.01
N VAL A 465 -10.09 17.67 -24.72
CA VAL A 465 -11.32 18.49 -24.75
C VAL A 465 -11.19 19.68 -23.81
N PHE A 466 -10.70 19.49 -22.58
CA PHE A 466 -10.49 20.58 -21.62
C PHE A 466 -9.49 21.62 -22.11
N LEU A 467 -8.45 21.22 -22.84
CA LEU A 467 -7.51 22.16 -23.42
C LEU A 467 -8.19 23.00 -24.51
N ASP A 468 -8.94 22.35 -25.40
CA ASP A 468 -9.57 23.00 -26.56
C ASP A 468 -10.74 23.91 -26.15
N THR A 469 -11.43 23.60 -25.05
CA THR A 469 -12.44 24.48 -24.44
C THR A 469 -11.87 25.51 -23.47
N GLY A 470 -10.56 25.49 -23.23
CA GLY A 470 -9.87 26.39 -22.31
C GLY A 470 -10.14 26.13 -20.83
N VAL A 471 -10.72 24.99 -20.44
CA VAL A 471 -10.83 24.55 -19.03
C VAL A 471 -9.45 24.35 -18.41
N VAL A 472 -8.46 23.94 -19.20
CA VAL A 472 -7.04 23.94 -18.82
C VAL A 472 -6.27 24.78 -19.81
N SER A 473 -5.16 25.39 -19.37
CA SER A 473 -4.30 26.18 -20.23
C SER A 473 -3.02 25.44 -20.57
N ALA A 474 -2.40 25.85 -21.68
CA ALA A 474 -1.01 25.48 -21.95
C ALA A 474 -0.11 26.16 -20.90
N ALA A 475 0.56 25.42 -20.02
CA ALA A 475 1.40 25.97 -18.96
C ALA A 475 2.61 26.68 -19.58
N PRO A 476 3.02 27.88 -19.11
CA PRO A 476 4.05 28.71 -19.73
C PRO A 476 5.42 28.03 -19.92
N PRO A 477 6.26 28.50 -20.86
CA PRO A 477 7.62 27.98 -21.04
C PRO A 477 8.40 28.09 -19.73
N LEU A 478 9.26 27.11 -19.43
CA LEU A 478 10.20 27.24 -18.32
C LEU A 478 11.18 28.38 -18.66
N HIS A 479 11.27 29.40 -17.81
CA HIS A 479 12.39 30.33 -17.85
C HIS A 479 13.65 29.57 -17.47
N ASP A 480 14.48 29.20 -18.45
CA ASP A 480 15.87 28.87 -18.18
C ASP A 480 16.64 30.17 -17.95
N GLY A 481 17.20 30.32 -16.76
CA GLY A 481 18.32 31.23 -16.56
C GLY A 481 19.55 30.60 -17.19
N GLY A 482 19.74 30.77 -18.50
CA GLY A 482 20.93 30.26 -19.19
C GLY A 482 20.80 30.20 -20.71
N ASP A 483 21.47 31.14 -21.35
CA ASP A 483 21.86 31.23 -22.76
C ASP A 483 20.77 31.45 -23.84
N ALA A 484 20.84 32.64 -24.43
CA ALA A 484 19.98 33.10 -25.52
C ALA A 484 20.54 32.56 -26.85
N GLY A 485 20.09 31.37 -27.27
CA GLY A 485 20.53 30.83 -28.56
C GLY A 485 19.82 29.59 -29.11
N SER A 486 19.11 28.80 -28.31
CA SER A 486 18.38 27.63 -28.82
C SER A 486 16.89 27.94 -29.02
N GLU A 487 16.31 27.52 -30.15
CA GLU A 487 14.87 27.56 -30.42
C GLU A 487 14.09 27.09 -29.19
N THR A 488 13.26 27.98 -28.62
CA THR A 488 12.44 27.67 -27.46
C THR A 488 11.45 26.54 -27.81
N PRO A 489 11.42 25.42 -27.06
CA PRO A 489 10.47 24.35 -27.33
C PRO A 489 9.04 24.87 -27.29
N LYS A 490 8.23 24.52 -28.31
CA LYS A 490 6.79 24.80 -28.31
C LYS A 490 6.14 24.24 -27.04
N ASN A 491 5.21 25.02 -26.52
CA ASN A 491 4.76 24.91 -25.15
C ASN A 491 3.53 24.00 -25.03
N ASP A 492 3.74 22.69 -24.98
CA ASP A 492 2.68 21.69 -25.21
C ASP A 492 2.00 21.15 -23.93
N ARG A 493 1.93 21.93 -22.83
CA ARG A 493 1.72 21.41 -21.47
C ARG A 493 0.38 21.71 -20.84
N THR A 494 -0.34 20.75 -20.27
CA THR A 494 -1.65 21.06 -19.64
C THR A 494 -1.67 20.83 -18.12
N ASP A 495 -2.44 21.64 -17.39
CA ASP A 495 -2.70 21.38 -15.97
C ASP A 495 -3.57 20.13 -15.79
N PRO A 496 -3.14 19.11 -15.04
CA PRO A 496 -3.92 17.88 -14.89
C PRO A 496 -5.21 18.09 -14.10
N VAL A 497 -6.27 17.36 -14.45
CA VAL A 497 -7.55 17.37 -13.71
C VAL A 497 -7.80 16.01 -13.04
N ILE A 498 -7.99 15.98 -11.71
CA ILE A 498 -8.31 14.76 -10.96
C ILE A 498 -9.81 14.48 -11.00
N ILE A 499 -10.25 13.51 -11.79
CA ILE A 499 -11.67 13.13 -11.83
C ILE A 499 -11.99 12.04 -10.81
N GLY A 500 -11.01 11.19 -10.48
CA GLY A 500 -11.23 9.96 -9.70
C GLY A 500 -12.08 8.93 -10.47
N SER A 501 -12.80 8.09 -9.72
CA SER A 501 -13.71 7.09 -10.30
C SER A 501 -15.07 7.69 -10.66
N LEU A 502 -15.61 7.26 -11.81
CA LEU A 502 -17.00 7.49 -12.26
C LEU A 502 -17.84 6.22 -12.15
N ARG A 503 -19.17 6.36 -12.26
CA ARG A 503 -20.12 5.24 -12.29
C ARG A 503 -19.89 4.37 -13.52
N LYS A 504 -20.24 3.07 -13.46
CA LYS A 504 -20.01 2.11 -14.57
C LYS A 504 -20.62 2.56 -15.90
N GLY A 505 -21.83 3.14 -15.87
CA GLY A 505 -22.50 3.66 -17.07
C GLY A 505 -21.76 4.79 -17.79
N CYS A 506 -20.87 5.51 -17.10
CA CYS A 506 -20.07 6.57 -17.72
C CYS A 506 -19.02 6.03 -18.69
N TYR A 507 -18.72 4.73 -18.71
CA TYR A 507 -17.67 4.17 -19.57
C TYR A 507 -18.22 3.51 -20.85
N VAL A 508 -19.52 3.62 -21.12
CA VAL A 508 -20.17 3.01 -22.29
C VAL A 508 -19.75 3.70 -23.59
N SER A 509 -19.70 5.04 -23.60
CA SER A 509 -19.17 5.83 -24.72
C SER A 509 -18.41 7.04 -24.21
N PHE A 510 -17.65 7.71 -25.08
CA PHE A 510 -16.93 8.92 -24.70
C PHE A 510 -17.90 10.05 -24.29
N VAL A 511 -19.03 10.20 -24.97
CA VAL A 511 -20.09 11.15 -24.59
C VAL A 511 -20.58 10.94 -23.15
N HIS A 512 -20.90 9.70 -22.77
CA HIS A 512 -21.31 9.38 -21.40
C HIS A 512 -20.20 9.64 -20.38
N TYR A 513 -18.94 9.44 -20.79
CA TYR A 513 -17.79 9.72 -19.95
C TYR A 513 -17.63 11.20 -19.68
N VAL A 514 -17.69 12.04 -20.72
CA VAL A 514 -17.60 13.51 -20.61
C VAL A 514 -18.73 14.04 -19.74
N LYS A 515 -19.98 13.64 -20.00
CA LYS A 515 -21.14 14.07 -19.19
C LYS A 515 -20.97 13.71 -17.72
N GLY A 516 -20.61 12.47 -17.41
CA GLY A 516 -20.40 12.02 -16.04
C GLY A 516 -19.21 12.69 -15.34
N ALA A 517 -18.15 13.01 -16.09
CA ALA A 517 -16.99 13.74 -15.58
C ALA A 517 -17.35 15.21 -15.28
N VAL A 518 -18.01 15.89 -16.21
CA VAL A 518 -18.46 17.28 -16.05
C VAL A 518 -19.44 17.39 -14.88
N GLU A 519 -20.46 16.52 -14.80
CA GLU A 519 -21.43 16.50 -13.68
C GLU A 519 -20.75 16.35 -12.32
N LYS A 520 -19.63 15.61 -12.26
CA LYS A 520 -18.85 15.45 -11.03
C LYS A 520 -18.01 16.69 -10.73
N LEU A 521 -17.34 17.24 -11.75
CA LEU A 521 -16.44 18.38 -11.61
C LEU A 521 -17.17 19.71 -11.35
N THR A 522 -18.40 19.88 -11.83
CA THR A 522 -19.21 21.08 -11.57
C THR A 522 -19.63 21.23 -10.10
N ARG A 523 -19.48 20.17 -9.31
CA ARG A 523 -19.70 20.19 -7.85
C ARG A 523 -18.50 20.75 -7.08
N ASP A 524 -17.37 20.98 -7.73
CA ASP A 524 -16.20 21.61 -7.12
C ASP A 524 -16.50 23.08 -6.76
N PRO A 525 -16.35 23.49 -5.49
CA PRO A 525 -16.69 24.86 -5.08
C PRO A 525 -15.85 25.95 -5.74
N ALA A 526 -14.61 25.64 -6.15
CA ALA A 526 -13.67 26.62 -6.67
C ALA A 526 -13.79 26.79 -8.19
N ARG A 527 -13.95 25.68 -8.93
CA ARG A 527 -13.93 25.68 -10.40
C ARG A 527 -15.20 25.20 -11.08
N GLY A 528 -16.18 24.72 -10.30
CA GLY A 528 -17.39 24.12 -10.86
C GLY A 528 -18.16 25.03 -11.81
N LYS A 529 -18.21 26.35 -11.50
CA LYS A 529 -18.84 27.36 -12.37
C LYS A 529 -18.11 27.53 -13.70
N GLU A 530 -16.79 27.72 -13.65
CA GLU A 530 -15.95 27.87 -14.85
C GLU A 530 -16.04 26.65 -15.77
N ILE A 531 -16.02 25.44 -15.19
CA ILE A 531 -16.16 24.19 -15.95
C ILE A 531 -17.56 24.10 -16.57
N ALA A 532 -18.61 24.45 -15.83
CA ALA A 532 -19.97 24.43 -16.36
C ALA A 532 -20.14 25.41 -17.54
N GLU A 533 -19.57 26.60 -17.44
CA GLU A 533 -19.61 27.61 -18.52
C GLU A 533 -18.85 27.14 -19.76
N LYS A 534 -17.60 26.69 -19.61
CA LYS A 534 -16.73 26.30 -20.74
C LYS A 534 -17.14 24.98 -21.39
N MET A 535 -17.73 24.06 -20.63
CA MET A 535 -18.17 22.76 -21.14
C MET A 535 -19.65 22.74 -21.53
N GLY A 536 -20.45 23.71 -21.07
CA GLY A 536 -21.90 23.72 -21.25
C GLY A 536 -22.36 23.94 -22.69
N THR A 537 -21.48 24.42 -23.57
CA THR A 537 -21.76 24.64 -24.99
C THR A 537 -21.46 23.44 -25.88
N LEU A 538 -20.81 22.40 -25.35
CA LEU A 538 -20.48 21.20 -26.12
C LEU A 538 -21.71 20.31 -26.28
N THR A 539 -22.09 20.04 -27.52
CA THR A 539 -23.14 19.06 -27.86
C THR A 539 -22.58 17.63 -27.87
N ASP A 540 -23.47 16.64 -27.93
CA ASP A 540 -23.06 15.23 -28.04
C ASP A 540 -22.31 14.99 -29.36
N GLU A 541 -22.74 15.66 -30.43
CA GLU A 541 -22.11 15.64 -31.73
C GLU A 541 -20.69 16.22 -31.68
N ASP A 542 -20.48 17.35 -30.99
CA ASP A 542 -19.16 17.95 -30.82
C ASP A 542 -18.21 17.00 -30.09
N ILE A 543 -18.69 16.32 -29.04
CA ILE A 543 -17.90 15.35 -28.28
C ILE A 543 -17.55 14.13 -29.14
N GLU A 544 -18.47 13.66 -29.98
CA GLU A 544 -18.25 12.51 -30.85
C GLU A 544 -17.21 12.79 -31.95
N VAL A 545 -17.06 14.05 -32.38
CA VAL A 545 -15.98 14.47 -33.30
C VAL A 545 -14.60 14.15 -32.70
N TYR A 546 -14.40 14.38 -31.40
CA TYR A 546 -13.16 14.00 -30.71
C TYR A 546 -12.97 12.48 -30.69
N ALA A 547 -14.01 11.73 -30.35
CA ALA A 547 -13.95 10.27 -30.30
C ALA A 547 -13.58 9.67 -31.66
N LYS A 548 -14.14 10.20 -32.75
CA LYS A 548 -13.83 9.79 -34.13
C LYS A 548 -12.42 10.17 -34.54
N LYS A 549 -11.97 11.38 -34.23
CA LYS A 549 -10.64 11.88 -34.60
C LYS A 549 -9.51 11.12 -33.89
N TYR A 550 -9.64 10.88 -32.59
CA TYR A 550 -8.58 10.28 -31.77
C TYR A 550 -8.76 8.77 -31.53
N GLY A 551 -9.90 8.20 -31.93
CA GLY A 551 -10.22 6.77 -31.81
C GLY A 551 -9.11 5.83 -32.31
N PRO A 552 -8.57 6.03 -33.53
CA PRO A 552 -7.49 5.19 -34.05
C PRO A 552 -6.23 5.17 -33.17
N ARG A 553 -5.94 6.29 -32.48
CA ARG A 553 -4.75 6.47 -31.63
C ARG A 553 -4.89 5.84 -30.23
N LYS A 554 -6.04 5.24 -29.91
CA LYS A 554 -6.21 4.46 -28.67
C LYS A 554 -5.20 3.30 -28.58
N LYS A 555 -4.81 2.72 -29.72
CA LYS A 555 -3.82 1.64 -29.78
C LYS A 555 -2.45 2.12 -29.30
N GLU A 556 -1.98 3.27 -29.79
CA GLU A 556 -0.72 3.90 -29.38
C GLU A 556 -0.66 4.13 -27.86
N LEU A 557 -1.75 4.65 -27.28
CA LEU A 557 -1.86 4.85 -25.82
C LEU A 557 -1.76 3.53 -25.06
N SER A 558 -2.37 2.47 -25.61
CA SER A 558 -2.37 1.14 -24.99
C SER A 558 -0.97 0.52 -25.03
N ILE A 559 -0.25 0.69 -26.15
CA ILE A 559 1.17 0.27 -26.30
C ILE A 559 2.05 1.02 -25.29
N MET A 560 1.94 2.36 -25.25
CA MET A 560 2.69 3.20 -24.32
C MET A 560 2.47 2.72 -22.88
N TRP A 561 1.22 2.54 -22.47
CA TRP A 561 0.90 2.09 -21.13
C TRP A 561 1.47 0.70 -20.80
N SER A 562 1.39 -0.25 -21.73
CA SER A 562 1.97 -1.59 -21.57
C SER A 562 3.49 -1.53 -21.38
N LEU A 563 4.20 -0.71 -22.16
CA LEU A 563 5.64 -0.49 -22.02
C LEU A 563 6.00 0.18 -20.70
N MET A 564 5.22 1.17 -20.25
CA MET A 564 5.41 1.80 -18.93
C MET A 564 5.22 0.79 -17.80
N ALA A 565 4.16 -0.03 -17.84
CA ALA A 565 3.86 -1.02 -16.82
C ALA A 565 4.89 -2.16 -16.78
N PHE A 566 5.37 -2.60 -17.94
CA PHE A 566 6.45 -3.57 -18.06
C PHE A 566 7.78 -3.02 -17.50
N SER A 567 8.16 -1.82 -17.94
CA SER A 567 9.40 -1.16 -17.51
C SER A 567 9.43 -0.91 -16.00
N ALA A 568 8.27 -0.65 -15.40
CA ALA A 568 8.16 -0.40 -13.96
C ALA A 568 8.47 -1.62 -13.07
N GLY A 569 8.65 -2.81 -13.65
CA GLY A 569 9.25 -3.95 -12.95
C GLY A 569 10.64 -3.63 -12.39
N VAL A 570 11.43 -2.83 -13.10
CA VAL A 570 12.74 -2.34 -12.65
C VAL A 570 12.58 -1.32 -11.51
N VAL A 571 11.54 -0.48 -11.53
CA VAL A 571 11.26 0.48 -10.44
C VAL A 571 10.95 -0.24 -9.13
N GLU A 572 10.12 -1.27 -9.15
CA GLU A 572 9.89 -2.09 -7.95
C GLU A 572 11.17 -2.78 -7.50
N SER A 573 12.00 -3.24 -8.44
CA SER A 573 13.28 -3.89 -8.14
C SER A 573 14.26 -2.94 -7.46
N LEU A 574 14.32 -1.67 -7.89
CA LEU A 574 15.08 -0.62 -7.22
C LEU A 574 14.60 -0.40 -5.78
N ILE A 575 13.28 -0.31 -5.55
CA ILE A 575 12.71 -0.11 -4.22
C ILE A 575 13.01 -1.29 -3.28
N VAL A 576 12.85 -2.51 -3.77
CA VAL A 576 13.08 -3.72 -2.98
C VAL A 576 14.57 -3.92 -2.70
N THR A 577 15.42 -3.66 -3.70
CA THR A 577 16.89 -3.75 -3.56
C THR A 577 17.42 -2.69 -2.60
N ASP A 578 16.90 -1.45 -2.65
CA ASP A 578 17.23 -0.38 -1.71
C ASP A 578 16.98 -0.77 -0.26
N ARG A 579 15.84 -1.41 0.01
CA ARG A 579 15.49 -1.91 1.36
C ARG A 579 16.43 -3.00 1.86
N TRP A 580 16.82 -3.91 0.96
CA TRP A 580 17.81 -4.94 1.28
C TRP A 580 19.20 -4.35 1.50
N LEU A 581 19.63 -3.40 0.66
CA LEU A 581 20.89 -2.67 0.81
C LEU A 581 20.93 -1.93 2.16
N TYR A 582 19.83 -1.29 2.57
CA TYR A 582 19.74 -0.63 3.86
C TYR A 582 20.04 -1.60 5.02
N LEU A 583 19.53 -2.83 4.98
CA LEU A 583 19.87 -3.84 5.99
C LEU A 583 21.34 -4.29 5.89
N LYS A 584 21.83 -4.53 4.66
CA LYS A 584 23.21 -4.95 4.37
C LYS A 584 24.26 -3.93 4.83
N GLU A 585 23.92 -2.65 4.81
CA GLU A 585 24.78 -1.53 5.25
C GLU A 585 25.02 -1.50 6.77
N HIS A 586 24.34 -2.34 7.55
CA HIS A 586 24.47 -2.40 9.01
C HIS A 586 25.03 -3.75 9.52
N PRO A 587 26.22 -4.20 9.08
CA PRO A 587 26.74 -5.55 9.34
C PRO A 587 27.05 -5.81 10.82
N LYS A 588 27.18 -4.76 11.65
CA LYS A 588 27.36 -4.86 13.11
C LYS A 588 26.07 -5.28 13.83
N LEU A 589 24.91 -4.98 13.26
CA LEU A 589 23.60 -5.27 13.85
C LEU A 589 22.89 -6.40 13.10
N VAL A 590 22.97 -6.41 11.78
CA VAL A 590 22.31 -7.40 10.91
C VAL A 590 23.26 -8.57 10.67
N LYS A 591 22.78 -9.77 10.99
CA LYS A 591 23.48 -11.03 10.75
C LYS A 591 23.29 -11.48 9.30
N ASP A 592 22.03 -11.60 8.89
CA ASP A 592 21.61 -12.07 7.58
C ASP A 592 20.44 -11.20 7.07
N CYS A 593 20.39 -10.96 5.76
CA CYS A 593 19.26 -10.30 5.12
C CYS A 593 19.09 -10.73 3.67
N TRP A 594 17.85 -10.90 3.23
CA TRP A 594 17.53 -11.35 1.87
C TRP A 594 16.14 -10.91 1.43
N VAL A 595 15.83 -11.17 0.16
CA VAL A 595 14.52 -11.01 -0.46
C VAL A 595 14.13 -12.32 -1.12
N GLU A 596 12.87 -12.72 -1.00
CA GLU A 596 12.35 -13.87 -1.74
C GLU A 596 10.84 -13.74 -2.04
N ALA A 597 10.35 -14.58 -2.96
CA ALA A 597 8.93 -14.66 -3.28
C ALA A 597 8.19 -15.56 -2.29
N VAL A 598 7.18 -15.05 -1.60
CA VAL A 598 6.36 -15.78 -0.61
C VAL A 598 4.96 -16.14 -1.08
N PHE A 599 4.52 -15.59 -2.21
CA PHE A 599 3.20 -15.85 -2.79
C PHE A 599 3.29 -16.20 -4.26
N ASP A 600 2.41 -17.08 -4.73
CA ASP A 600 2.10 -17.21 -6.16
C ASP A 600 1.68 -15.85 -6.74
N TYR A 601 2.46 -15.38 -7.72
CA TYR A 601 2.27 -14.10 -8.38
C TYR A 601 0.88 -13.98 -9.05
N LYS A 602 0.34 -15.08 -9.60
CA LYS A 602 -0.99 -15.07 -10.24
C LYS A 602 -2.09 -14.74 -9.24
N GLN A 603 -1.93 -15.14 -7.99
CA GLN A 603 -2.90 -14.86 -6.92
C GLN A 603 -2.60 -13.54 -6.20
N SER A 604 -1.33 -13.28 -5.88
CA SER A 604 -0.88 -12.02 -5.29
C SER A 604 0.44 -11.55 -5.92
N PRO A 605 0.39 -10.55 -6.81
CA PRO A 605 1.59 -10.00 -7.46
C PRO A 605 2.61 -9.35 -6.53
N ARG A 606 2.15 -8.88 -5.35
CA ARG A 606 3.01 -8.27 -4.33
C ARG A 606 3.59 -9.37 -3.45
N ASN A 607 4.50 -10.14 -4.03
CA ASN A 607 4.97 -11.39 -3.45
C ASN A 607 6.39 -11.35 -2.89
N LEU A 608 7.10 -10.22 -2.97
CA LEU A 608 8.47 -10.12 -2.46
C LEU A 608 8.46 -9.71 -0.97
N VAL A 609 9.02 -10.55 -0.11
CA VAL A 609 9.29 -10.23 1.30
C VAL A 609 10.73 -9.75 1.45
N VAL A 610 10.95 -8.70 2.24
CA VAL A 610 12.29 -8.29 2.70
C VAL A 610 12.50 -8.84 4.12
N VAL A 611 13.57 -9.60 4.32
CA VAL A 611 13.89 -10.24 5.60
C VAL A 611 15.22 -9.75 6.13
N GLY A 612 15.28 -9.53 7.45
CA GLY A 612 16.52 -9.27 8.17
C GLY A 612 16.52 -10.00 9.51
N ILE A 613 17.65 -10.59 9.87
CA ILE A 613 17.90 -11.24 11.16
C ILE A 613 18.99 -10.45 11.88
N LYS A 614 18.74 -10.08 13.14
CA LYS A 614 19.70 -9.39 14.01
C LYS A 614 20.73 -10.39 14.58
N ARG A 615 21.92 -9.88 14.92
CA ARG A 615 22.97 -10.64 15.61
C ARG A 615 22.64 -11.04 17.04
#